data_AF-R4KG72-F1
#
_entry.id   AF-R4KG72-F1
#
_cell.length_a   1.000
_cell.length_b   1.000
_cell.length_c   1.000
_cell.angle_alpha   90.00
_cell.angle_beta   90.00
_cell.angle_gamma   90.00
#
_symmetry.space_group_name_H-M   'P 1'
#
loop_
_entity.id
_entity.type
_entity.pdbx_description
1 polymer ?
#
loop_
_entity_poly.entity_id
_entity_poly.type
_entity_poly.pdbx_seq_one_letter_code
_entity_poly.pdbx_strand_id
1 'polypeptide(L)' 'MHMDWQRNLGSIDRIVRTVIGLLIIGLVLLKVLTGIWAVLAVLFAVVQFAEALFAY' A
#
# COMPACT_ATOMS: atom_id res chain seq x y z
N MET A 1 6.63 -25.35 16.72
CA MET A 1 5.97 -25.24 15.41
C MET A 1 7.02 -24.79 14.40
N HIS A 2 7.47 -25.68 13.53
CA HIS A 2 8.27 -25.31 12.35
C HIS A 2 7.31 -24.63 11.38
N MET A 3 7.27 -23.30 11.43
CA MET A 3 6.52 -22.52 10.45
C MET A 3 7.54 -21.86 9.53
N ASP A 4 7.51 -22.25 8.26
CA ASP A 4 8.34 -21.74 7.16
C ASP A 4 7.98 -20.28 6.81
N TRP A 5 8.05 -19.38 7.80
CA TRP A 5 7.65 -17.98 7.70
C TRP A 5 8.64 -17.11 6.91
N GLN A 6 9.82 -17.62 6.60
CA GLN A 6 10.97 -16.76 6.29
C GLN A 6 11.06 -16.24 4.86
N ARG A 7 10.27 -16.75 3.90
CA ARG A 7 10.49 -16.38 2.48
C ARG A 7 9.31 -15.76 1.76
N ASN A 8 8.08 -16.00 2.23
CA ASN A 8 6.88 -15.55 1.52
C ASN A 8 6.12 -14.42 2.22
N LEU A 9 6.35 -14.17 3.51
CA LEU A 9 5.69 -13.09 4.24
C LEU A 9 6.10 -11.71 3.73
N GLY A 10 7.40 -11.45 3.53
CA GLY A 10 7.87 -10.15 3.01
C GLY A 10 7.38 -9.85 1.60
N SER A 11 7.36 -10.87 0.73
CA SER A 11 6.82 -10.75 -0.63
C SER A 11 5.32 -10.49 -0.64
N ILE A 12 4.54 -11.23 0.18
CA ILE A 12 3.09 -11.04 0.28
C ILE A 12 2.76 -9.67 0.89
N ASP A 13 3.48 -9.24 1.93
CA ASP A 13 3.31 -7.92 2.53
C ASP A 13 3.56 -6.79 1.51
N ARG A 14 4.67 -6.87 0.75
CA ARG A 14 4.96 -5.94 -0.35
C ARG A 14 3.84 -5.91 -1.41
N ILE A 15 3.31 -7.07 -1.80
CA ILE A 15 2.20 -7.16 -2.76
C ILE A 15 0.94 -6.49 -2.21
N VAL A 16 0.55 -6.82 -0.98
CA VAL A 16 -0.65 -6.26 -0.33
C VAL A 16 -0.54 -4.74 -0.23
N ARG A 17 0.61 -4.21 0.22
CA ARG A 17 0.84 -2.76 0.33
C ARG A 17 0.78 -2.05 -1.01
N THR A 18 1.37 -2.66 -2.05
CA THR A 18 1.32 -2.13 -3.42
C THR A 18 -0.12 -2.08 -3.93
N VAL A 19 -0.90 -3.15 -3.73
CA VAL A 19 -2.30 -3.21 -4.15
C VAL A 19 -3.14 -2.17 -3.40
N ILE A 20 -2.97 -2.04 -2.09
CA ILE A 20 -3.68 -1.02 -1.29
C ILE A 20 -3.32 0.39 -1.78
N GLY A 21 -2.05 0.68 -2.00
CA GLY A 21 -1.59 1.97 -2.53
C GLY A 21 -2.23 2.29 -3.89
N LEU A 22 -2.27 1.32 -4.80
CA LEU A 22 -2.91 1.47 -6.12
C LEU A 22 -4.42 1.71 -6.02
N LEU A 23 -5.12 1.00 -5.12
CA LEU A 23 -6.55 1.20 -4.89
C LEU A 23 -6.85 2.61 -4.38
N ILE A 24 -6.06 3.11 -3.43
CA ILE A 24 -6.24 4.46 -2.87
C ILE A 24 -6.02 5.53 -3.94
N ILE A 25 -4.97 5.39 -4.75
CA ILE A 25 -4.74 6.27 -5.90
C ILE A 25 -5.92 6.20 -6.88
N GLY A 26 -6.42 5.00 -7.18
CA GLY A 26 -7.60 4.80 -8.03
C GLY A 26 -8.84 5.54 -7.51
N LEU A 27 -9.10 5.51 -6.20
CA LEU A 27 -10.22 6.22 -5.59
C LEU A 27 -10.08 7.76 -5.69
N VAL A 28 -8.85 8.27 -5.63
CA VAL A 28 -8.58 9.70 -5.85
C VAL A 28 -8.77 10.07 -7.33
N LEU A 29 -8.30 9.24 -8.26
CA LEU A 29 -8.45 9.47 -9.70
C LEU A 29 -9.91 9.43 -10.16
N LEU A 30 -10.71 8.52 -9.57
CA LEU A 30 -12.16 8.43 -9.79
C LEU A 30 -12.94 9.56 -9.11
N LYS A 31 -12.26 10.48 -8.41
CA LYS A 31 -12.87 11.56 -7.63
C LYS A 31 -13.89 11.06 -6.60
N VAL A 32 -13.72 9.82 -6.12
CA VAL A 32 -14.51 9.29 -4.99
C VAL A 32 -14.02 9.95 -3.70
N LEU A 33 -12.71 10.15 -3.58
CA LEU A 33 -12.10 10.95 -2.52
C LEU A 33 -11.76 12.34 -3.07
N THR A 34 -12.29 13.39 -2.45
CA THR A 34 -12.09 14.79 -2.87
C THR A 34 -11.70 15.71 -1.71
N GLY A 35 -11.20 16.90 -2.04
CA GLY A 35 -10.80 17.91 -1.07
C GLY A 35 -9.60 17.45 -0.22
N ILE A 36 -9.65 17.76 1.08
CA ILE A 36 -8.57 17.41 2.03
C ILE A 36 -8.34 15.89 2.10
N TRP A 37 -9.40 15.10 1.94
CA TRP A 37 -9.32 13.64 1.96
C TRP A 37 -8.52 13.07 0.79
N ALA A 38 -8.57 13.71 -0.38
CA ALA A 38 -7.74 13.30 -1.53
C ALA A 38 -6.25 13.50 -1.23
N VAL A 39 -5.89 14.61 -0.58
CA VAL A 39 -4.50 14.91 -0.21
C VAL A 39 -3.98 13.89 0.80
N LEU A 40 -4.76 13.61 1.85
CA LEU A 40 -4.40 12.61 2.86
C LEU A 40 -4.30 11.20 2.26
N ALA A 41 -5.21 10.84 1.35
CA ALA A 41 -5.19 9.57 0.64
C ALA A 41 -3.93 9.40 -0.21
N VAL A 42 -3.53 10.45 -0.95
CA VAL A 42 -2.29 10.43 -1.73
C VAL A 42 -1.07 10.29 -0.83
N LEU A 43 -0.99 11.03 0.27
CA LEU A 43 0.10 10.89 1.25
C LEU A 43 0.19 9.47 1.80
N PHE A 44 -0.94 8.88 2.17
CA PHE A 44 -0.99 7.51 2.68
C PHE A 44 -0.57 6.48 1.62
N ALA A 45 -1.01 6.66 0.37
CA ALA A 45 -0.59 5.80 -0.73
C ALA A 45 0.94 5.86 -0.96
N VAL A 46 1.53 7.05 -0.89
CA VAL A 46 3.00 7.21 -1.01
C VAL A 46 3.73 6.47 0.10
N VAL A 47 3.25 6.56 1.35
CA VAL A 47 3.83 5.82 2.48
C VAL A 47 3.72 4.31 2.26
N GLN A 48 2.57 3.81 1.80
CA GLN A 48 2.39 2.39 1.48
C GLN A 48 3.38 1.89 0.42
N PHE A 49 3.63 2.68 -0.63
CA PHE A 49 4.63 2.33 -1.64
C PHE A 49 6.06 2.39 -1.09
N ALA A 50 6.37 3.36 -0.22
CA ALA A 50 7.67 3.43 0.44
C ALA A 50 7.89 2.20 1.33
N GLU A 51 6.91 1.83 2.16
CA GLU A 51 6.99 0.63 2.99
C GLU A 51 7.07 -0.64 2.14
N ALA A 52 6.35 -0.72 1.02
CA ALA A 52 6.49 -1.81 0.08
C ALA A 52 7.93 -1.90 -0.48
N LEU A 53 8.55 -0.78 -0.85
CA LEU A 53 9.91 -0.74 -1.40
C LEU A 53 11.00 -1.04 -0.36
N PHE A 54 10.83 -0.59 0.88
CA PHE A 54 11.82 -0.74 1.96
C PHE A 54 11.58 -1.96 2.84
N ALA A 55 10.44 -2.65 2.74
CA ALA A 55 10.24 -3.95 3.37
C ALA A 55 11.29 -4.93 2.83
N TYR A 56 12.22 -5.30 3.71
CA TYR A 56 13.33 -6.25 3.54
C TYR A 56 12.92 -7.61 4.09
#